data_AF-A0AAV3P397-F1
#
_entry.id   AF-A0AAV3P397-F1
#
_cell.length_a   1.000
_cell.length_b   1.000
_cell.length_c   1.000
_cell.angle_alpha   90.00
_cell.angle_beta   90.00
_cell.angle_gamma   90.00
#
_symmetry.space_group_name_H-M   'P 1'
#
loop_
_entity.id
_entity.type
_entity.pdbx_description
1 polymer ?
#
loop_
_entity_poly.entity_id
_entity_poly.type
_entity_poly.pdbx_seq_one_letter_code
_entity_poly.pdbx_strand_id
1 'polypeptide(L)'
;MASSRLQHLVKVNAEDSTTSGLNGVVSATTSPQDQESALGNGYRLPPKEIRDIVDAPPLPALSFSPHRDKILFLKRRSLPPLSELARQEEKLAGIRIDGKCNSRSRMSFYTGIVIHQLLDNDTLGPEKEITGLPEGAKINFVTW
;
A
#
# COMPACT_ATOMS: atom_id res chain seq x y z
N MET A 1 -56.07 23.40 -4.87
CA MET A 1 -56.02 22.24 -5.78
C MET A 1 -54.60 21.68 -5.71
N ALA A 2 -54.28 20.70 -4.87
CA ALA A 2 -54.64 19.27 -4.98
C ALA A 2 -54.10 18.65 -6.30
N SER A 3 -53.38 17.52 -6.31
CA SER A 3 -53.35 16.44 -5.32
C SER A 3 -51.99 15.73 -5.21
N SER A 4 -51.59 15.34 -3.99
CA SER A 4 -50.55 14.34 -3.74
C SER A 4 -51.17 12.94 -3.71
N ARG A 5 -50.46 11.90 -4.17
CA ARG A 5 -50.78 10.49 -3.84
C ARG A 5 -49.58 9.55 -4.03
N LEU A 6 -48.77 9.45 -2.99
CA LEU A 6 -47.96 8.26 -2.72
C LEU A 6 -48.91 7.04 -2.62
N GLN A 7 -48.64 5.97 -3.35
CA GLN A 7 -49.45 4.74 -3.32
C GLN A 7 -48.57 3.48 -3.21
N HIS A 8 -48.14 3.15 -2.00
CA HIS A 8 -48.00 1.75 -1.62
C HIS A 8 -48.17 1.58 -0.10
N LEU A 9 -49.42 1.51 0.35
CA LEU A 9 -49.73 1.13 1.73
C LEU A 9 -49.65 -0.39 1.86
N VAL A 10 -48.79 -0.83 2.78
CA VAL A 10 -48.66 -2.22 3.22
C VAL A 10 -50.00 -2.70 3.78
N LYS A 11 -50.44 -3.90 3.38
CA LYS A 11 -51.56 -4.57 4.04
C LYS A 11 -51.07 -5.18 5.35
N VAL A 12 -51.61 -4.69 6.46
CA VAL A 12 -51.47 -5.30 7.79
C VAL A 12 -52.56 -6.37 7.92
N ASN A 13 -52.15 -7.62 8.14
CA ASN A 13 -53.04 -8.68 8.61
C ASN A 13 -52.71 -8.98 10.09
N ALA A 14 -53.60 -8.58 10.99
CA ALA A 14 -54.07 -9.49 12.04
C ALA A 14 -55.14 -10.40 11.39
N GLU A 15 -55.68 -11.53 11.88
CA GLU A 15 -55.79 -12.21 13.20
C GLU A 15 -55.85 -13.74 12.90
N ASP A 16 -55.65 -14.71 13.81
CA ASP A 16 -54.86 -14.84 15.04
C ASP A 16 -54.81 -16.35 15.44
N SER A 17 -54.08 -16.71 16.51
CA SER A 17 -54.14 -17.97 17.29
C SER A 17 -53.51 -19.25 16.70
N THR A 18 -52.50 -19.75 17.43
CA THR A 18 -52.35 -21.14 18.00
C THR A 18 -50.93 -21.74 17.96
N THR A 19 -50.28 -21.73 19.13
CA THR A 19 -49.39 -22.78 19.70
C THR A 19 -48.03 -23.14 19.07
N SER A 20 -47.09 -23.44 19.98
CA SER A 20 -45.81 -24.18 19.80
C SER A 20 -44.73 -23.54 18.93
N GLY A 21 -43.73 -22.94 19.58
CA GLY A 21 -42.51 -22.48 18.93
C GLY A 21 -41.44 -23.58 18.81
N LEU A 22 -40.38 -23.26 18.06
CA LEU A 22 -39.00 -23.74 18.23
C LEU A 22 -38.08 -22.81 17.41
N ASN A 23 -36.87 -22.55 17.91
CA ASN A 23 -36.01 -21.47 17.40
C ASN A 23 -35.48 -21.74 15.98
N GLY A 24 -35.42 -20.69 15.16
CA GLY A 24 -34.94 -20.77 13.79
C GLY A 24 -33.43 -20.98 13.69
N VAL A 25 -33.03 -22.02 12.95
CA VAL A 25 -31.69 -22.13 12.36
C VAL A 25 -31.61 -21.16 11.19
N VAL A 26 -30.87 -20.06 11.36
CA VAL A 26 -30.42 -19.23 10.23
C VAL A 26 -29.13 -19.81 9.68
N SER A 27 -29.21 -20.44 8.51
CA SER A 27 -28.04 -20.93 7.77
C SER A 27 -27.17 -19.76 7.33
N ALA A 28 -26.09 -19.48 8.08
CA ALA A 28 -25.04 -18.59 7.63
C ALA A 28 -24.28 -19.26 6.47
N THR A 29 -24.45 -18.72 5.26
CA THR A 29 -23.71 -19.18 4.07
C THR A 29 -22.23 -18.86 4.23
N THR A 30 -21.45 -19.82 4.71
CA THR A 30 -19.99 -19.69 4.78
C THR A 30 -19.41 -19.64 3.36
N SER A 31 -18.62 -18.60 3.07
CA SER A 31 -17.82 -18.54 1.84
C SER A 31 -16.44 -19.15 2.09
N PRO A 32 -15.78 -19.74 1.08
CA PRO A 32 -14.82 -20.81 1.35
C PRO A 32 -13.41 -20.31 1.74
N GLN A 33 -12.85 -21.00 2.73
CA GLN A 33 -11.46 -21.46 2.77
C GLN A 33 -10.35 -20.49 2.35
N ASP A 34 -9.80 -19.78 3.34
CA ASP A 34 -8.35 -19.64 3.53
C ASP A 34 -8.03 -19.97 5.01
N GLN A 35 -8.41 -21.18 5.45
CA GLN A 35 -7.96 -21.75 6.73
C GLN A 35 -6.79 -22.69 6.49
N GLU A 36 -5.58 -22.13 6.37
CA GLU A 36 -4.36 -22.91 6.46
C GLU A 36 -3.81 -22.85 7.90
N SER A 37 -3.76 -24.03 8.53
CA SER A 37 -3.00 -24.31 9.76
C SER A 37 -3.34 -23.52 11.05
N ALA A 38 -4.44 -23.92 11.68
CA ALA A 38 -4.61 -23.77 13.13
C ALA A 38 -4.03 -25.00 13.87
N LEU A 39 -2.75 -24.94 14.24
CA LEU A 39 -2.11 -25.57 15.43
C LEU A 39 -0.59 -25.33 15.37
N GLY A 40 -0.10 -24.29 16.04
CA GLY A 40 1.33 -23.92 16.09
C GLY A 40 1.59 -22.44 15.77
N ASN A 41 2.43 -21.77 16.58
CA ASN A 41 2.70 -20.33 16.49
C ASN A 41 3.71 -19.97 15.38
N GLY A 42 3.35 -20.24 14.12
CA GLY A 42 4.10 -19.78 12.95
C GLY A 42 3.84 -18.31 12.58
N TYR A 43 4.65 -17.78 11.65
CA TYR A 43 4.41 -16.47 11.04
C TYR A 43 3.09 -16.48 10.25
N ARG A 44 2.25 -15.46 10.44
CA ARG A 44 0.95 -15.32 9.74
C ARG A 44 0.95 -14.06 8.89
N LEU A 45 0.42 -14.17 7.68
CA LEU A 45 0.15 -13.02 6.83
C LEU A 45 -1.18 -12.35 7.25
N PRO A 46 -1.30 -11.02 7.14
CA PRO A 46 -2.57 -10.33 7.32
C PRO A 46 -3.54 -10.63 6.15
N PRO A 47 -4.84 -10.34 6.32
CA PRO A 47 -5.81 -10.34 5.21
C PRO A 47 -5.33 -9.52 4.02
N LYS A 48 -5.72 -9.93 2.81
CA LYS A 48 -5.19 -9.40 1.55
C LYS A 48 -5.39 -7.88 1.43
N GLU A 49 -6.53 -7.37 1.86
CA GLU A 49 -6.91 -5.96 1.80
C GLU A 49 -5.91 -5.09 2.58
N ILE A 50 -5.50 -5.55 3.77
CA ILE A 50 -4.52 -4.86 4.61
C ILE A 50 -3.12 -4.96 4.01
N ARG A 51 -2.74 -6.13 3.48
CA ARG A 51 -1.45 -6.31 2.81
C ARG A 51 -1.32 -5.38 1.61
N ASP A 52 -2.32 -5.35 0.73
CA ASP A 52 -2.29 -4.56 -0.49
C ASP A 52 -2.19 -3.04 -0.21
N ILE A 53 -2.80 -2.55 0.89
CA ILE A 53 -2.64 -1.16 1.36
C ILE A 53 -1.22 -0.87 1.85
N VAL A 54 -0.61 -1.81 2.59
CA VAL A 54 0.72 -1.64 3.20
C VAL A 54 1.85 -1.77 2.18
N ASP A 55 1.71 -2.70 1.23
CA ASP A 55 2.69 -2.96 0.17
C ASP A 55 2.52 -2.02 -1.05
N ALA A 56 1.49 -1.16 -1.06
CA ALA A 56 1.25 -0.18 -2.11
C ALA A 56 2.50 0.70 -2.36
N PRO A 57 2.89 0.93 -3.62
CA PRO A 57 4.01 1.79 -3.93
C PRO A 57 3.70 3.24 -3.51
N PRO A 58 4.60 3.89 -2.74
CA PRO A 58 4.39 5.24 -2.29
C PRO A 58 4.60 6.23 -3.43
N LEU A 59 3.99 7.41 -3.34
CA LEU A 59 4.24 8.49 -4.28
C LEU A 59 5.76 8.81 -4.34
N PRO A 60 6.33 8.99 -5.55
CA PRO A 60 7.74 9.33 -5.72
C PRO A 60 8.04 10.69 -5.11
N ALA A 61 9.30 10.93 -4.73
CA ALA A 61 9.73 12.27 -4.38
C ALA A 61 9.99 13.06 -5.66
N LEU A 62 9.51 14.31 -5.71
CA LEU A 62 9.73 15.20 -6.86
C LEU A 62 10.89 16.16 -6.56
N SER A 63 11.74 16.39 -7.55
CA SER A 63 12.76 17.45 -7.53
C SER A 63 12.70 18.24 -8.82
N PHE A 64 12.86 19.57 -8.75
CA PHE A 64 12.77 20.49 -9.91
C PHE A 64 14.15 21.02 -10.26
N SER A 65 14.46 21.09 -11.57
CA SER A 65 15.78 21.57 -12.02
C SER A 65 16.00 23.04 -11.67
N PRO A 66 17.26 23.48 -11.48
CA PRO A 66 17.57 24.89 -11.24
C PRO A 66 17.02 25.83 -12.32
N HIS A 67 16.96 25.34 -13.56
CA HIS A 67 16.41 26.05 -14.73
C HIS A 67 14.90 25.86 -14.93
N ARG A 68 14.24 25.04 -14.10
CA ARG A 68 12.81 24.68 -14.18
C ARG A 68 12.36 24.05 -15.50
N ASP A 69 13.28 23.51 -16.28
CA ASP A 69 13.03 22.84 -17.55
C ASP A 69 12.81 21.31 -17.40
N LYS A 70 13.09 20.73 -16.22
CA LYS A 70 12.96 19.29 -15.93
C LYS A 70 12.52 19.00 -14.50
N ILE A 71 11.92 17.83 -14.32
CA ILE A 71 11.51 17.28 -13.02
C ILE A 71 12.05 15.85 -12.89
N LEU A 72 12.69 15.53 -11.76
CA LEU A 72 13.01 14.16 -11.37
C LEU A 72 11.84 13.56 -10.58
N PHE A 73 11.43 12.36 -10.97
CA PHE A 73 10.53 11.48 -10.24
C PHE A 73 11.37 10.37 -9.60
N LEU A 74 11.61 10.49 -8.30
CA LEU A 74 12.45 9.59 -7.53
C LEU A 74 11.60 8.47 -6.92
N LYS A 75 11.56 7.31 -7.60
CA LYS A 75 10.80 6.12 -7.20
C LYS A 75 11.38 5.60 -5.87
N ARG A 76 10.53 5.28 -4.89
CA ARG A 76 10.93 4.74 -3.57
C ARG A 76 9.99 3.62 -3.15
N ARG A 77 10.36 2.87 -2.10
CA ARG A 77 9.55 1.77 -1.54
C ARG A 77 9.04 2.10 -0.13
N SER A 78 7.81 1.68 0.20
CA SER A 78 7.17 1.93 1.50
C SER A 78 7.88 1.21 2.65
N LEU A 79 8.18 -0.09 2.46
CA LEU A 79 8.87 -0.93 3.44
C LEU A 79 10.17 -1.49 2.85
N PRO A 80 11.31 -1.46 3.55
CA PRO A 80 12.54 -2.12 3.10
C PRO A 80 12.34 -3.65 3.03
N PRO A 81 13.10 -4.37 2.19
CA PRO A 81 12.94 -5.82 2.09
C PRO A 81 13.46 -6.51 3.36
N LEU A 82 12.94 -7.71 3.66
CA LEU A 82 13.35 -8.47 4.85
C LEU A 82 14.87 -8.75 4.88
N SER A 83 15.50 -8.93 3.73
CA SER A 83 16.95 -9.08 3.58
C SER A 83 17.77 -7.83 3.95
N GLU A 84 17.15 -6.65 3.97
CA GLU A 84 17.76 -5.43 4.52
C GLU A 84 17.63 -5.40 6.04
N LEU A 85 16.44 -5.74 6.56
CA LEU A 85 16.15 -5.75 7.99
C LEU A 85 16.89 -6.85 8.77
N ALA A 86 17.19 -7.96 8.10
CA ALA A 86 17.94 -9.10 8.63
C ALA A 86 19.46 -8.99 8.41
N ARG A 87 19.97 -7.89 7.82
CA ARG A 87 21.41 -7.68 7.70
C ARG A 87 22.03 -7.48 9.08
N GLN A 88 23.21 -8.06 9.31
CA GLN A 88 24.02 -7.79 10.49
C GLN A 88 24.42 -6.31 10.55
N GLU A 89 24.10 -5.65 11.67
CA GLU A 89 24.45 -4.25 11.94
C GLU A 89 25.60 -4.19 12.96
N GLU A 90 26.69 -3.49 12.63
CA GLU A 90 27.77 -3.21 13.59
C GLU A 90 27.38 -2.03 14.48
N LYS A 91 27.65 -2.12 15.79
CA LYS A 91 27.18 -1.16 16.80
C LYS A 91 28.35 -0.47 17.49
N LEU A 92 28.72 0.72 17.02
CA LEU A 92 29.87 1.49 17.50
C LEU A 92 29.42 2.86 18.01
N ALA A 93 29.80 3.22 19.24
CA ALA A 93 29.47 4.50 19.88
C ALA A 93 27.97 4.90 19.79
N GLY A 94 27.05 3.92 19.88
CA GLY A 94 25.60 4.13 19.76
C GLY A 94 25.07 4.24 18.31
N ILE A 95 25.95 4.20 17.31
CA ILE A 95 25.62 4.23 15.88
C ILE A 95 25.51 2.80 15.35
N ARG A 96 24.56 2.56 14.44
CA ARG A 96 24.40 1.29 13.69
C ARG A 96 24.96 1.46 12.29
N ILE A 97 25.95 0.66 11.93
CA ILE A 97 26.73 0.77 10.70
C ILE A 97 26.58 -0.51 9.87
N ASP A 98 26.40 -0.38 8.56
CA ASP A 98 26.54 -1.49 7.61
C ASP A 98 28.01 -1.60 7.20
N GLY A 99 28.69 -2.65 7.68
CA GLY A 99 30.11 -2.88 7.39
C GLY A 99 30.43 -3.14 5.91
N LYS A 100 29.44 -3.46 5.06
CA LYS A 100 29.65 -3.63 3.61
C LYS A 100 29.70 -2.31 2.87
N CYS A 101 28.99 -1.29 3.37
CA CYS A 101 28.83 0.00 2.71
C CYS A 101 29.45 1.17 3.50
N ASN A 102 30.00 0.92 4.70
CA ASN A 102 30.51 1.91 5.65
C ASN A 102 29.53 3.08 5.91
N SER A 103 28.23 2.78 5.87
CA SER A 103 27.14 3.73 5.97
C SER A 103 26.26 3.44 7.19
N ARG A 104 25.30 4.33 7.51
CA ARG A 104 24.27 4.01 8.51
C ARG A 104 23.46 2.80 8.02
N SER A 105 23.30 1.80 8.89
CA SER A 105 22.58 0.54 8.57
C SER A 105 21.16 0.78 8.05
N ARG A 106 20.49 1.81 8.58
CA ARG A 106 19.14 2.19 8.18
C ARG A 106 19.16 3.58 7.56
N MET A 107 19.06 3.61 6.24
CA MET A 107 18.94 4.81 5.43
C MET A 107 17.80 4.61 4.42
N SER A 108 17.02 5.66 4.16
CA SER A 108 16.10 5.66 3.01
C SER A 108 16.88 5.51 1.71
N PHE A 109 16.24 5.08 0.63
CA PHE A 109 16.84 5.09 -0.70
C PHE A 109 15.76 5.14 -1.77
N TYR A 110 16.13 5.67 -2.93
CA TYR A 110 15.35 5.58 -4.15
C TYR A 110 15.74 4.29 -4.90
N THR A 111 14.76 3.67 -5.55
CA THR A 111 14.88 2.42 -6.31
C THR A 111 14.88 2.66 -7.82
N GLY A 112 14.64 3.90 -8.26
CA GLY A 112 14.68 4.30 -9.67
C GLY A 112 14.60 5.81 -9.81
N ILE A 113 15.12 6.32 -10.93
CA ILE A 113 15.04 7.73 -11.32
C ILE A 113 14.33 7.79 -12.66
N VAL A 114 13.33 8.65 -12.73
CA VAL A 114 12.64 9.04 -13.96
C VAL A 114 12.80 10.53 -14.15
N ILE A 115 12.97 10.98 -15.39
CA ILE A 115 13.09 12.39 -15.76
C ILE A 115 11.94 12.74 -16.71
N HIS A 116 11.20 13.80 -16.39
CA HIS A 116 10.30 14.46 -17.32
C HIS A 116 10.86 15.84 -17.68
N GLN A 117 10.63 16.27 -18.92
CA GLN A 117 10.75 17.67 -19.29
C GLN A 117 9.53 18.42 -18.74
N LEU A 118 9.73 19.62 -18.18
CA LEU A 118 8.63 20.52 -17.86
C LEU A 118 8.43 21.45 -19.06
N LEU A 119 7.19 21.54 -19.54
CA LEU A 119 6.80 22.35 -20.69
C LEU A 119 6.17 23.67 -20.21
N ASP A 120 6.24 24.72 -21.04
CA ASP A 120 5.81 26.09 -20.70
C ASP A 120 4.31 26.23 -20.35
N ASN A 121 3.52 25.20 -20.61
CA ASN A 121 2.10 25.07 -20.28
C ASN A 121 1.84 24.29 -18.97
N ASP A 122 2.86 24.17 -18.11
CA ASP A 122 2.87 23.38 -16.86
C ASP A 122 2.61 21.86 -17.03
N THR A 123 2.68 21.33 -18.26
CA THR A 123 2.54 19.89 -18.52
C THR A 123 3.88 19.15 -18.55
N LEU A 124 3.82 17.84 -18.28
CA LEU A 124 4.98 16.96 -18.35
C LEU A 124 5.19 16.45 -19.78
N GLY A 125 6.41 16.59 -20.29
CA GLY A 125 6.89 15.90 -21.48
C GLY A 125 7.05 14.39 -21.27
N PRO A 126 7.49 13.66 -22.32
CA PRO A 126 7.60 12.21 -22.29
C PRO A 126 8.51 11.69 -21.16
N GLU A 127 8.16 10.53 -20.61
CA GLU A 127 8.92 9.88 -19.56
C GLU A 127 10.27 9.39 -20.07
N LYS A 128 11.36 9.75 -19.39
CA LYS A 128 12.70 9.17 -19.59
C LYS A 128 13.15 8.47 -18.32
N GLU A 129 12.98 7.15 -18.27
CA GLU A 129 13.55 6.32 -17.21
C GLU A 129 15.07 6.18 -17.36
N ILE A 130 15.79 6.22 -16.23
CA ILE A 130 17.24 6.02 -16.19
C ILE A 130 17.54 4.52 -16.10
N THR A 131 18.11 3.97 -17.18
CA THR A 131 18.50 2.56 -17.30
C THR A 131 20.00 2.37 -17.02
N GLY A 132 20.44 1.11 -16.88
CA GLY A 132 21.85 0.76 -16.62
C GLY A 132 22.26 0.76 -15.14
N LEU A 133 21.30 0.93 -14.23
CA LEU A 133 21.53 0.79 -12.78
C LEU A 133 21.75 -0.70 -12.42
N PRO A 134 22.67 -1.01 -11.47
CA PRO A 134 22.82 -2.37 -10.93
C PRO A 134 21.52 -2.89 -10.29
N GLU A 135 21.33 -4.21 -10.32
CA GLU A 135 20.21 -4.85 -9.63
C GLU A 135 20.25 -4.53 -8.12
N GLY A 136 19.10 -4.12 -7.56
CA GLY A 136 19.01 -3.74 -6.16
C GLY A 136 19.73 -2.42 -5.78
N ALA A 137 20.08 -1.57 -6.75
CA ALA A 137 20.69 -0.27 -6.50
C ALA A 137 19.92 0.58 -5.49
N LYS A 138 20.65 1.17 -4.52
CA LYS A 138 20.11 2.03 -3.47
C LYS A 138 20.60 3.46 -3.67
N ILE A 139 19.79 4.25 -4.35
CA ILE A 139 20.16 5.59 -4.77
C ILE A 139 19.91 6.56 -3.60
N ASN A 140 20.88 7.42 -3.31
CA ASN A 140 20.83 8.42 -2.25
C ASN A 140 21.50 9.73 -2.69
N PHE A 141 21.22 10.81 -1.96
CA PHE A 141 21.84 12.14 -2.17
C PHE A 141 21.70 12.67 -3.60
N VAL A 142 20.55 12.40 -4.25
CA VAL A 142 20.28 12.86 -5.62
C VAL A 142 20.19 14.38 -5.64
N THR A 143 20.99 14.99 -6.51
CA THR A 143 21.01 16.44 -6.81
C THR A 143 20.95 16.62 -8.32
N TRP A 144 20.75 17.88 -8.76
CA TRP A 144 20.81 18.28 -10.16
C TRP A 144 22.23 18.63 -10.59
#